data_AF-A0A7S1CP14-F1
#
_entry.id   AF-A0A7S1CP14-F1
#
_cell.length_a   1.000
_cell.length_b   1.000
_cell.length_c   1.000
_cell.angle_alpha   90.00
_cell.angle_beta   90.00
_cell.angle_gamma   90.00
#
_symmetry.space_group_name_H-M   'P 1'
#
loop_
_entity.id
_entity.type
_entity.pdbx_description
1 polymer ?
#
loop_
_entity_poly.entity_id
_entity_poly.type
_entity_poly.pdbx_seq_one_letter_code
_entity_poly.pdbx_strand_id
1 'polypeptide(L)'
;RGGKTAVSYVGPGPPHGSGAHRYVVLVYQQKDGAKDDALKASAASTFEGRGGKKSHAWAAEHGMTLVAMGAWEASWDLSVDAVHASVGFVPPPEFRSAAQKLAAAKAEGVMMRTDETLNKDRLV
;
A
#
# COMPACT_ATOMS: atom_id res chain seq x y z
N ARG A 1 28.36 -9.61 3.40
CA ARG A 1 27.54 -8.45 3.86
C ARG A 1 26.20 -8.53 3.14
N GLY A 2 25.07 -8.32 3.84
CA GLY A 2 23.72 -8.42 3.27
C GLY A 2 22.87 -7.21 3.66
N GLY A 3 21.80 -6.93 2.91
CA GLY A 3 20.87 -5.83 3.19
C GLY A 3 19.87 -6.16 4.30
N LYS A 4 19.26 -5.12 4.88
CA LYS A 4 18.19 -5.24 5.87
C LYS A 4 16.89 -4.60 5.35
N THR A 5 15.87 -5.41 5.12
CA THR A 5 14.56 -4.92 4.66
C THR A 5 13.75 -4.35 5.82
N ALA A 6 13.33 -3.08 5.71
CA ALA A 6 12.45 -2.44 6.68
C ALA A 6 10.96 -2.68 6.37
N VAL A 7 10.57 -2.57 5.10
CA VAL A 7 9.21 -2.84 4.62
C VAL A 7 9.30 -3.72 3.38
N SER A 8 8.54 -4.82 3.35
CA SER A 8 8.53 -5.75 2.22
C SER A 8 7.99 -5.08 0.96
N TYR A 9 8.60 -5.44 -0.18
CA TYR A 9 8.17 -4.99 -1.50
C TYR A 9 6.72 -5.39 -1.78
N VAL A 10 6.00 -4.48 -2.43
CA VAL A 10 4.67 -4.70 -3.00
C VAL A 10 4.71 -4.11 -4.40
N GLY A 11 4.19 -4.85 -5.37
CA GLY A 11 4.13 -4.41 -6.76
C GLY A 11 3.25 -3.17 -6.97
N PRO A 12 3.24 -2.62 -8.20
CA PRO A 12 2.31 -1.58 -8.57
C PRO A 12 0.85 -1.94 -8.25
N GLY A 13 0.12 -1.00 -7.66
CA GLY A 13 -1.31 -1.11 -7.37
C GLY A 13 -2.06 0.19 -7.68
N PRO A 14 -2.01 0.72 -8.92
CA PRO A 14 -2.80 1.88 -9.32
C PRO A 14 -4.30 1.51 -9.36
N PRO A 15 -5.18 2.23 -8.65
CA PRO A 15 -6.61 1.97 -8.70
C PRO A 15 -7.22 2.05 -10.11
N HIS A 16 -8.34 1.35 -10.32
CA HIS A 16 -9.01 1.35 -11.61
C HIS A 16 -9.51 2.75 -11.96
N GLY A 17 -9.11 3.28 -13.13
CA GLY A 17 -9.54 4.61 -13.59
C GLY A 17 -8.82 5.79 -12.93
N SER A 18 -7.78 5.57 -12.11
CA SER A 18 -6.96 6.67 -11.55
C SER A 18 -5.87 7.20 -12.50
N GLY A 19 -5.71 6.59 -13.68
CA GLY A 19 -4.68 6.93 -14.66
C GLY A 19 -3.34 6.25 -14.37
N ALA A 20 -2.27 6.74 -15.01
CA ALA A 20 -0.92 6.24 -14.81
C ALA A 20 -0.31 6.76 -13.50
N HIS A 21 0.18 5.86 -12.66
CA HIS A 21 0.92 6.18 -11.45
C HIS A 21 2.43 6.09 -11.71
N ARG A 22 3.18 7.05 -11.19
CA ARG A 22 4.64 7.06 -11.24
C ARG A 22 5.20 6.30 -10.05
N TYR A 23 5.99 5.27 -10.32
CA TYR A 23 6.74 4.51 -9.34
C TYR A 23 8.19 4.96 -9.40
N VAL A 24 8.67 5.54 -8.30
CA VAL A 24 10.01 6.15 -8.23
C VAL A 24 10.86 5.39 -7.22
N VAL A 25 12.00 4.89 -7.68
CA VAL A 25 13.02 4.26 -6.83
C VAL A 25 14.11 5.28 -6.60
N LEU A 26 14.40 5.54 -5.33
CA LEU A 26 15.42 6.47 -4.88
C LEU A 26 16.50 5.70 -4.14
N VAL A 27 17.76 5.93 -4.50
CA VAL A 27 18.92 5.30 -3.84
C VAL A 27 19.70 6.37 -3.12
N TYR A 28 19.90 6.16 -1.82
CA TYR A 28 20.61 7.07 -0.94
C TYR A 28 21.88 6.42 -0.41
N GLN A 29 22.96 7.20 -0.34
CA GLN A 29 24.17 6.85 0.39
C GLN A 29 23.97 7.20 1.87
N GLN A 30 24.16 6.22 2.74
CA GLN A 30 24.16 6.42 4.20
C GLN A 30 25.40 7.21 4.62
N LYS A 31 25.26 8.06 5.65
CA LYS A 31 26.40 8.73 6.26
C LYS A 31 27.35 7.73 6.94
N ASP A 32 28.61 8.12 7.06
CA ASP A 32 29.60 7.33 7.79
C ASP A 32 29.17 7.09 9.25
N GLY A 33 29.40 5.87 9.74
CA GLY A 33 29.02 5.47 11.09
C GLY A 33 27.52 5.27 11.33
N ALA A 34 26.70 5.26 10.26
CA ALA A 34 25.29 4.91 10.37
C ALA A 34 25.08 3.53 11.01
N LYS A 35 24.11 3.43 11.94
CA LYS A 35 23.75 2.18 12.61
C LYS A 35 22.61 1.50 11.86
N ASP A 36 22.92 0.43 11.13
CA ASP A 36 21.96 -0.27 10.27
C ASP A 36 20.67 -0.71 10.98
N ASP A 37 20.76 -1.23 12.20
CA ASP A 37 19.57 -1.69 12.94
C ASP A 37 18.67 -0.53 13.38
N ALA A 38 19.27 0.60 13.79
CA ALA A 38 18.51 1.79 14.16
C ALA A 38 17.82 2.41 12.94
N LEU A 39 18.51 2.46 11.79
CA LEU A 39 17.92 2.93 10.53
C LEU A 39 16.80 2.01 10.06
N LYS A 40 16.98 0.69 10.16
CA LYS A 40 15.92 -0.28 9.83
C LYS A 40 14.68 -0.06 10.70
N ALA A 41 14.84 0.08 12.01
CA ALA A 41 13.73 0.30 12.94
C ALA A 41 12.99 1.62 12.64
N SER A 42 13.74 2.71 12.43
CA SER A 42 13.19 4.03 12.06
C SER A 42 12.41 3.97 10.74
N ALA A 43 12.97 3.30 9.72
CA ALA A 43 12.33 3.12 8.43
C ALA A 43 11.06 2.24 8.54
N ALA A 44 11.11 1.15 9.30
CA ALA A 44 9.97 0.25 9.46
C ALA A 44 8.77 0.98 10.08
N SER A 45 9.00 1.79 11.12
CA SER A 45 7.96 2.61 11.75
C SER A 45 7.47 3.73 10.83
N THR A 46 8.38 4.44 10.16
CA THR A 46 8.01 5.58 9.30
C THR A 46 7.19 5.13 8.09
N PHE A 47 7.56 4.02 7.45
CA PHE A 47 6.96 3.55 6.21
C PHE A 47 5.83 2.53 6.40
N GLU A 48 5.46 2.23 7.65
CA GLU A 48 4.28 1.43 7.99
C GLU A 48 2.99 2.05 7.41
N GLY A 49 2.05 1.24 6.95
CA GLY A 49 0.79 1.70 6.35
C GLY A 49 0.89 2.25 4.90
N ARG A 50 2.12 2.36 4.33
CA ARG A 50 2.44 2.62 2.91
C ARG A 50 1.97 3.95 2.29
N GLY A 51 0.90 4.58 2.77
CA GLY A 51 0.35 5.84 2.26
C GLY A 51 0.98 7.10 2.86
N GLY A 52 1.02 8.19 2.09
CA GLY A 52 1.34 9.54 2.60
C GLY A 52 2.80 9.79 2.99
N LYS A 53 3.72 8.88 2.65
CA LYS A 53 5.11 8.92 3.12
C LYS A 53 5.99 9.92 2.36
N LYS A 54 7.01 10.45 3.03
CA LYS A 54 7.94 11.46 2.50
C LYS A 54 9.37 10.93 2.55
N SER A 55 9.70 9.99 1.66
CA SER A 55 10.99 9.27 1.70
C SER A 55 12.21 10.19 1.61
N HIS A 56 12.14 11.27 0.82
CA HIS A 56 13.24 12.23 0.71
C HIS A 56 13.45 13.04 2.00
N ALA A 57 12.35 13.49 2.63
CA ALA A 57 12.43 14.20 3.91
C ALA A 57 13.03 13.30 5.00
N TRP A 58 12.56 12.05 5.09
CA TRP A 58 13.12 11.07 6.03
C TRP A 58 14.61 10.81 5.77
N ALA A 59 15.03 10.67 4.51
CA ALA A 59 16.44 10.47 4.18
C ALA A 59 17.32 11.68 4.56
N ALA A 60 16.82 12.89 4.34
CA ALA A 60 17.48 14.14 4.73
C ALA A 60 17.64 14.26 6.26
N GLU A 61 16.61 13.93 7.04
CA GLU A 61 16.65 13.89 8.51
C GLU A 61 17.74 12.93 9.05
N HIS A 62 18.04 11.87 8.31
CA HIS A 62 19.07 10.90 8.67
C HIS A 62 20.45 11.22 8.08
N GLY A 63 20.61 12.37 7.42
CA GLY A 63 21.86 12.84 6.83
C GLY A 63 22.32 12.02 5.63
N MET A 64 21.39 11.44 4.87
CA MET A 64 21.70 10.65 3.69
C MET A 64 21.75 11.52 2.43
N THR A 65 22.56 11.11 1.46
CA THR A 65 22.71 11.82 0.18
C THR A 65 22.08 11.01 -0.94
N LEU A 66 21.22 11.63 -1.77
CA LEU A 66 20.65 10.97 -2.95
C LEU A 66 21.76 10.74 -3.98
N VAL A 67 21.91 9.50 -4.46
CA VAL A 67 22.96 9.13 -5.42
C VAL A 67 22.42 8.58 -6.74
N ALA A 68 21.20 8.05 -6.76
CA ALA A 68 20.56 7.61 -8.00
C ALA A 68 19.03 7.63 -7.91
N MET A 69 18.38 7.69 -9.07
CA MET A 69 16.93 7.61 -9.23
C MET A 69 16.58 6.81 -10.48
N GLY A 70 15.51 6.03 -10.39
CA GLY A 70 14.83 5.42 -11.53
C GLY A 70 13.32 5.57 -11.39
N ALA A 71 12.60 5.61 -12.50
CA ALA A 71 11.14 5.70 -12.49
C ALA A 71 10.51 4.90 -13.64
N TRP A 72 9.30 4.42 -13.40
CA TRP A 72 8.42 3.86 -14.42
C TRP A 72 6.97 4.22 -14.11
N GLU A 73 6.10 3.95 -15.07
CA GLU A 73 4.67 4.17 -14.92
C GLU A 73 3.91 2.84 -14.98
N ALA A 74 2.84 2.74 -14.21
CA ALA A 74 1.89 1.66 -14.32
C ALA A 74 0.46 2.19 -14.20
N SER A 75 -0.43 1.60 -14.96
CA SER A 75 -1.87 1.80 -14.88
C SER A 75 -2.54 0.51 -14.43
N TRP A 76 -3.81 0.61 -14.05
CA TRP A 76 -4.57 -0.56 -13.61
C TRP A 76 -4.60 -1.64 -14.69
N ASP A 77 -4.39 -2.89 -14.27
CA ASP A 77 -4.67 -4.10 -15.02
C ASP A 77 -5.35 -5.14 -14.10
N LEU A 78 -5.67 -6.33 -14.63
CA LEU A 78 -6.36 -7.37 -13.86
C LEU A 78 -5.54 -7.91 -12.68
N SER A 79 -4.21 -7.80 -12.71
CA SER A 79 -3.33 -8.29 -11.64
C SER A 79 -3.38 -7.38 -10.41
N VAL A 80 -3.69 -6.10 -10.59
CA VAL A 80 -3.74 -5.11 -9.50
C VAL A 80 -4.76 -5.48 -8.43
N ASP A 81 -5.88 -6.09 -8.81
CA ASP A 81 -6.89 -6.50 -7.83
C ASP A 81 -6.36 -7.56 -6.85
N ALA A 82 -5.46 -8.44 -7.31
CA ALA A 82 -4.78 -9.39 -6.44
C ALA A 82 -3.75 -8.70 -5.52
N VAL A 83 -3.06 -7.67 -6.04
CA VAL A 83 -2.15 -6.85 -5.22
C VAL A 83 -2.93 -6.15 -4.10
N HIS A 84 -4.06 -5.51 -4.42
CA HIS A 84 -4.94 -4.87 -3.44
C HIS A 84 -5.40 -5.84 -2.34
N ALA A 85 -5.83 -7.04 -2.73
CA ALA A 85 -6.22 -8.09 -1.79
C ALA A 85 -5.05 -8.49 -0.87
N SER A 86 -3.84 -8.66 -1.42
CA SER A 86 -2.66 -9.08 -0.65
C SER A 86 -2.23 -8.09 0.45
N VAL A 87 -2.58 -6.81 0.29
CA VAL A 87 -2.26 -5.75 1.26
C VAL A 87 -3.48 -5.23 2.01
N GLY A 88 -4.65 -5.87 1.86
CA GLY A 88 -5.90 -5.45 2.51
C GLY A 88 -6.36 -4.05 2.11
N PHE A 89 -6.01 -3.58 0.91
CA PHE A 89 -6.39 -2.25 0.43
C PHE A 89 -7.67 -2.34 -0.41
N VAL A 90 -8.62 -1.45 -0.12
CA VAL A 90 -9.84 -1.28 -0.92
C VAL A 90 -9.89 0.15 -1.42
N PRO A 91 -9.86 0.39 -2.74
CA PRO A 91 -9.89 1.75 -3.27
C PRO A 91 -11.25 2.43 -3.03
N PRO A 92 -11.31 3.77 -3.09
CA PRO A 92 -12.56 4.52 -3.07
C PRO A 92 -13.56 4.03 -4.13
N PRO A 93 -14.88 4.09 -3.89
CA PRO A 93 -15.91 3.51 -4.77
C PRO A 93 -15.77 3.86 -6.26
N GLU A 94 -15.39 5.11 -6.56
CA GLU A 94 -15.18 5.63 -7.89
C GLU A 94 -14.00 4.96 -8.63
N PHE A 95 -13.00 4.47 -7.90
CA PHE A 95 -11.80 3.83 -8.44
C PHE A 95 -11.76 2.30 -8.27
N ARG A 96 -12.89 1.70 -7.87
CA ARG A 96 -13.01 0.25 -7.78
C ARG A 96 -13.17 -0.38 -9.17
N SER A 97 -12.44 -1.47 -9.41
CA SER A 97 -12.65 -2.32 -10.57
C SER A 97 -14.04 -2.95 -10.57
N ALA A 98 -14.46 -3.54 -11.69
CA ALA A 98 -15.71 -4.29 -11.76
C ALA A 98 -15.76 -5.44 -10.73
N ALA A 99 -14.64 -6.16 -10.55
CA ALA A 99 -14.55 -7.24 -9.58
C ALA A 99 -14.68 -6.74 -8.13
N GLN A 100 -14.03 -5.61 -7.80
CA GLN A 100 -14.12 -4.99 -6.48
C GLN A 100 -15.53 -4.45 -6.19
N LYS A 101 -16.22 -3.89 -7.19
CA LYS A 101 -17.62 -3.45 -7.08
C LYS A 101 -18.55 -4.64 -6.82
N LEU A 102 -18.39 -5.73 -7.56
CA LEU A 102 -19.17 -6.95 -7.36
C LEU A 102 -18.92 -7.57 -5.97
N ALA A 103 -17.67 -7.57 -5.50
CA ALA A 103 -17.34 -8.05 -4.16
C ALA A 103 -17.98 -7.18 -3.06
N ALA A 104 -17.94 -5.85 -3.20
CA ALA A 104 -18.59 -4.93 -2.26
C ALA A 104 -20.11 -5.14 -2.21
N ALA A 105 -20.78 -5.22 -3.37
CA ALA A 105 -22.22 -5.46 -3.44
C ALA A 105 -22.63 -6.82 -2.85
N LYS A 106 -21.81 -7.87 -3.03
CA LYS A 106 -22.03 -9.17 -2.40
C LYS A 106 -21.91 -9.07 -0.87
N ALA A 107 -20.91 -8.36 -0.36
CA ALA A 107 -20.73 -8.17 1.07
C ALA A 107 -21.91 -7.40 1.70
N GLU A 108 -22.38 -6.34 1.05
CA GLU A 108 -23.56 -5.57 1.47
C GLU A 108 -24.83 -6.43 1.47
N GLY A 109 -25.07 -7.22 0.41
CA GLY A 109 -26.20 -8.13 0.33
C GLY A 109 -26.16 -9.27 1.36
N VAL A 110 -24.97 -9.71 1.77
CA VAL A 110 -24.81 -10.67 2.88
C VAL A 110 -25.14 -10.02 4.22
N MET A 111 -24.65 -8.80 4.49
CA MET A 111 -24.95 -8.09 5.74
C MET A 111 -26.45 -7.83 5.90
N MET A 112 -27.14 -7.38 4.83
CA MET A 112 -28.59 -7.19 4.86
C MET A 112 -29.34 -8.49 5.19
N ARG A 113 -28.89 -9.62 4.64
CA ARG A 113 -29.48 -10.94 4.93
C ARG A 113 -29.23 -11.39 6.37
N THR A 114 -28.04 -11.12 6.92
CA THR A 114 -27.74 -11.47 8.31
C THR A 114 -28.53 -10.63 9.31
N ASP A 115 -28.73 -9.33 9.02
CA ASP A 115 -29.54 -8.44 9.85
C ASP A 115 -31.02 -8.84 9.83
N GLU A 116 -31.56 -9.25 8.69
CA GLU A 116 -32.93 -9.80 8.60
C GLU A 116 -33.10 -11.10 9.39
N THR A 117 -32.11 -12.00 9.38
CA THR A 117 -32.16 -13.24 10.17
C THR A 117 -32.04 -12.98 11.67
N LEU A 118 -31.15 -12.07 12.08
CA LEU A 118 -31.00 -11.67 13.49
C LEU A 118 -32.26 -10.99 14.05
N ASN A 119 -33.00 -10.25 13.21
CA ASN A 119 -34.22 -9.58 13.63
C ASN A 119 -35.42 -10.53 13.75
N LYS A 120 -35.44 -11.63 12.98
CA LYS A 120 -36.48 -12.67 13.08
C LYS A 120 -36.34 -13.52 14.34
N ASP A 121 -35.12 -13.81 14.78
CA ASP A 121 -34.85 -14.61 15.99
C ASP A 121 -35.05 -13.83 17.31
N ARG A 122 -35.29 -12.52 17.25
CA ARG A 122 -35.51 -11.64 18.40
C ARG A 122 -36.99 -11.35 18.73
N LEU A 123 -37.91 -11.87 17.92
CA LEU A 123 -39.36 -11.60 17.99
C LEU A 123 -40.19 -12.81 18.47
N VAL A 124 -39.57 -13.78 19.14
CA VAL A 124 -40.26 -14.95 19.75
C VAL A 124 -40.09 -14.95 21.26
#